data_AF-A4FK09-F1
#
_entry.id   AF-A4FK09-F1
#
_cell.length_a   1.000
_cell.length_b   1.000
_cell.length_c   1.000
_cell.angle_alpha   90.00
_cell.angle_beta   90.00
_cell.angle_gamma   90.00
#
_symmetry.space_group_name_H-M   'P 1'
#
loop_
_entity.id
_entity.type
_entity.pdbx_description
1 polymer ?
#
loop_
_entity_poly.entity_id
_entity_poly.type
_entity_poly.pdbx_seq_one_letter_code
_entity_poly.pdbx_strand_id
1 'polypeptide(L)'
;MTLHFHPDRLVGGIPVIDAMVRDGLYRSQFETGTSNGGLTAHPGGDRWRWESRIFAGAYDHAAAEQRPKYGSLNFRRRAVGGSPRFGSCHVRLSPAVLERTTFCHPDSVFEPTDFGVAQRLSALIDTARADRRDPLDDYIEAHVHGPLDLARDVEAIVLDPSYRGTNVERAATGLACRIEWHPGFSLRTEELRRHPDYRGQQYVDLGLSLAEHGRLTPRTLGDAARTGHHDQQALKRVWHYVARFGNLDPAA
;
A
#
# COMPACT_ATOMS: atom_id res chain seq x y z
N MET A 1 -0.71 -2.98 -12.79
CA MET A 1 -0.66 -3.37 -11.35
C MET A 1 -0.38 -2.14 -10.51
N THR A 2 -0.63 -2.19 -9.21
CA THR A 2 -0.36 -1.08 -8.30
C THR A 2 0.41 -1.50 -7.05
N LEU A 3 1.41 -0.71 -6.63
CA LEU A 3 2.08 -0.86 -5.34
C LEU A 3 1.74 0.35 -4.48
N HIS A 4 1.12 0.12 -3.33
CA HIS A 4 0.65 1.19 -2.46
C HIS A 4 1.71 1.63 -1.47
N PHE A 5 1.70 2.91 -1.15
CA PHE A 5 2.59 3.49 -0.15
C PHE A 5 1.97 4.76 0.46
N HIS A 6 2.51 5.18 1.59
CA HIS A 6 2.26 6.51 2.13
C HIS A 6 3.50 7.37 1.83
N PRO A 7 3.37 8.44 1.02
CA PRO A 7 4.53 9.19 0.51
C PRO A 7 5.29 9.93 1.60
N ASP A 8 4.66 10.13 2.76
CA ASP A 8 5.07 11.08 3.77
C ASP A 8 5.45 10.39 5.11
N ARG A 9 5.42 9.05 5.12
CA ARG A 9 6.02 8.22 6.17
C ARG A 9 7.54 8.28 6.05
N LEU A 10 8.23 8.11 7.18
CA LEU A 10 9.68 8.26 7.24
C LEU A 10 10.39 6.92 7.09
N VAL A 11 11.39 6.88 6.22
CA VAL A 11 12.39 5.82 6.09
C VAL A 11 13.74 6.44 6.42
N GLY A 12 14.36 6.01 7.52
CA GLY A 12 15.63 6.61 7.97
C GLY A 12 15.52 8.13 8.22
N GLY A 13 14.37 8.59 8.73
CA GLY A 13 14.11 10.01 9.02
C GLY A 13 13.70 10.86 7.81
N ILE A 14 13.67 10.29 6.59
CA ILE A 14 13.35 11.01 5.35
C ILE A 14 12.00 10.50 4.81
N PRO A 15 11.11 11.36 4.30
CA PRO A 15 9.86 10.91 3.69
C PRO A 15 10.08 9.91 2.55
N VAL A 16 9.19 8.92 2.41
CA VAL A 16 9.26 7.89 1.38
C VAL A 16 9.40 8.50 -0.02
N ILE A 17 8.66 9.56 -0.32
CA ILE A 17 8.71 10.22 -1.63
C ILE A 17 10.09 10.84 -1.93
N ASP A 18 10.74 11.44 -0.93
CA ASP A 18 12.08 12.00 -1.06
C ASP A 18 13.14 10.88 -1.22
N ALA A 19 12.97 9.77 -0.50
CA ALA A 19 13.83 8.59 -0.69
C ALA A 19 13.69 8.01 -2.10
N MET A 20 12.47 7.95 -2.64
CA MET A 20 12.21 7.51 -4.02
C MET A 20 12.87 8.42 -5.06
N VAL A 21 12.84 9.75 -4.86
CA VAL A 21 13.54 10.72 -5.71
C VAL A 21 15.05 10.50 -5.66
N ARG A 22 15.62 10.38 -4.46
CA ARG A 22 17.06 10.17 -4.27
C ARG A 22 17.54 8.87 -4.91
N ASP A 23 16.81 7.78 -4.69
CA ASP A 23 17.27 6.43 -5.01
C ASP A 23 16.86 5.98 -6.42
N GLY A 24 15.81 6.58 -7.02
CA GLY A 24 15.24 6.13 -8.29
C GLY A 24 14.60 4.74 -8.24
N LEU A 25 14.38 4.20 -7.04
CA LEU A 25 13.93 2.83 -6.81
C LEU A 25 12.70 2.79 -5.88
N TYR A 26 11.81 1.82 -6.12
CA TYR A 26 10.82 1.41 -5.11
C TYR A 26 11.40 0.27 -4.28
N ARG A 27 11.51 0.49 -2.96
CA ARG A 27 12.16 -0.43 -2.02
C ARG A 27 11.15 -1.20 -1.18
N SER A 28 11.48 -2.45 -0.89
CA SER A 28 10.67 -3.36 -0.05
C SER A 28 10.79 -3.04 1.44
N GLN A 29 9.99 -3.73 2.26
CA GLN A 29 10.09 -3.67 3.71
C GLN A 29 11.46 -4.17 4.23
N PHE A 30 12.07 -5.17 3.58
CA PHE A 30 13.40 -5.67 3.95
C PHE A 30 14.49 -4.61 3.79
N GLU A 31 14.27 -3.64 2.92
CA GLU A 31 15.22 -2.55 2.63
C GLU A 31 14.93 -1.30 3.47
N THR A 32 13.65 -1.03 3.76
CA THR A 32 13.24 0.22 4.41
C THR A 32 12.93 0.08 5.89
N GLY A 33 12.61 -1.13 6.37
CA GLY A 33 12.08 -1.35 7.71
C GLY A 33 10.69 -0.77 7.94
N THR A 34 10.03 -0.27 6.89
CA THR A 34 8.70 0.37 6.98
C THR A 34 7.64 -0.45 6.25
N SER A 35 6.41 -0.43 6.77
CA SER A 35 5.27 -1.09 6.13
C SER A 35 3.96 -0.61 6.74
N ASN A 36 2.87 -0.77 5.99
CA ASN A 36 1.51 -0.70 6.52
C ASN A 36 0.93 -2.10 6.83
N GLY A 37 1.78 -3.14 6.78
CA GLY A 37 1.56 -4.51 7.24
C GLY A 37 2.12 -4.73 8.65
N GLY A 38 2.52 -5.97 8.98
CA GLY A 38 3.32 -6.27 10.17
C GLY A 38 4.81 -6.02 9.90
N LEU A 39 5.57 -5.57 10.91
CA LEU A 39 7.02 -5.34 10.81
C LEU A 39 7.83 -6.64 11.02
N THR A 40 7.63 -7.62 10.15
CA THR A 40 8.18 -8.98 10.33
C THR A 40 9.15 -9.41 9.21
N ALA A 41 9.58 -8.46 8.36
CA ALA A 41 10.55 -8.68 7.28
C ALA A 41 12.00 -8.72 7.80
N HIS A 42 12.33 -9.77 8.52
CA HIS A 42 13.68 -10.10 8.96
C HIS A 42 13.82 -11.63 9.03
N PRO A 43 15.04 -12.19 9.03
CA PRO A 43 15.24 -13.63 9.19
C PRO A 43 14.44 -14.17 10.38
N GLY A 44 13.67 -15.23 10.13
CA GLY A 44 12.83 -15.89 11.13
C GLY A 44 11.47 -15.23 11.44
N GLY A 45 11.20 -14.00 10.95
CA GLY A 45 9.90 -13.34 11.09
C GLY A 45 8.82 -13.88 10.14
N ASP A 46 7.55 -13.57 10.39
CA ASP A 46 6.41 -14.11 9.63
C ASP A 46 6.54 -13.87 8.12
N ARG A 47 6.95 -12.65 7.75
CA ARG A 47 7.18 -12.29 6.35
C ARG A 47 8.22 -13.18 5.68
N TRP A 48 9.34 -13.41 6.37
CA TRP A 48 10.39 -14.28 5.87
C TRP A 48 9.88 -15.73 5.73
N ARG A 49 9.13 -16.23 6.72
CA ARG A 49 8.61 -17.62 6.72
C ARG A 49 7.63 -17.87 5.58
N TRP A 50 6.68 -16.97 5.33
CA TRP A 50 5.75 -17.19 4.24
C TRP A 50 6.41 -17.01 2.87
N GLU A 51 7.38 -16.09 2.72
CA GLU A 51 8.13 -15.97 1.45
C GLU A 51 8.94 -17.24 1.18
N SER A 52 9.59 -17.81 2.21
CA SER A 52 10.30 -19.09 2.11
C SER A 52 9.33 -20.20 1.67
N ARG A 53 8.15 -20.30 2.30
CA ARG A 53 7.12 -21.28 1.93
C ARG A 53 6.63 -21.11 0.49
N ILE A 54 6.23 -19.89 0.12
CA ILE A 54 5.59 -19.59 -1.17
C ILE A 54 6.58 -19.74 -2.32
N PHE A 55 7.83 -19.35 -2.12
CA PHE A 55 8.87 -19.34 -3.15
C PHE A 55 9.93 -20.45 -2.96
N ALA A 56 9.59 -21.50 -2.20
CA ALA A 56 10.44 -22.66 -1.97
C ALA A 56 11.88 -22.29 -1.56
N GLY A 57 12.03 -21.31 -0.66
CA GLY A 57 13.31 -20.85 -0.13
C GLY A 57 14.17 -20.02 -1.08
N ALA A 58 13.68 -19.66 -2.28
CA ALA A 58 14.46 -18.95 -3.30
C ALA A 58 15.08 -17.62 -2.81
N TYR A 59 14.51 -17.00 -1.78
CA TYR A 59 14.96 -15.72 -1.24
C TYR A 59 15.67 -15.82 0.12
N ASP A 60 15.79 -17.01 0.72
CA ASP A 60 16.22 -17.15 2.12
C ASP A 60 17.64 -16.62 2.38
N HIS A 61 18.49 -16.67 1.36
CA HIS A 61 19.86 -16.14 1.37
C HIS A 61 20.06 -15.01 0.35
N ALA A 62 19.00 -14.53 -0.29
CA ALA A 62 19.08 -13.46 -1.27
C ALA A 62 19.25 -12.09 -0.60
N ALA A 63 19.89 -11.16 -1.30
CA ALA A 63 19.94 -9.76 -0.88
C ALA A 63 18.53 -9.15 -0.79
N ALA A 64 18.34 -8.21 0.13
CA ALA A 64 17.03 -7.57 0.39
C ALA A 64 16.41 -6.97 -0.89
N GLU A 65 17.22 -6.35 -1.73
CA GLU A 65 16.82 -5.77 -3.03
C GLU A 65 16.34 -6.80 -4.06
N GLN A 66 16.65 -8.09 -3.88
CA GLN A 66 16.20 -9.15 -4.79
C GLN A 66 14.87 -9.75 -4.33
N ARG A 67 14.49 -9.55 -3.06
CA ARG A 67 13.25 -10.08 -2.50
C ARG A 67 12.03 -9.40 -3.14
N PRO A 68 10.86 -10.07 -3.16
CA PRO A 68 9.70 -9.57 -3.88
C PRO A 68 9.12 -8.29 -3.29
N LYS A 69 8.72 -7.35 -4.16
CA LYS A 69 7.96 -6.14 -3.79
C LYS A 69 6.48 -6.47 -3.90
N TYR A 70 5.72 -6.10 -2.88
CA TYR A 70 4.33 -6.49 -2.77
C TYR A 70 3.42 -5.37 -3.23
N GLY A 71 2.43 -5.75 -4.04
CA GLY A 71 1.39 -4.87 -4.53
C GLY A 71 0.14 -5.68 -4.83
N SER A 72 -0.65 -5.18 -5.77
CA SER A 72 -1.90 -5.82 -6.15
C SER A 72 -2.19 -5.69 -7.63
N LEU A 73 -2.89 -6.68 -8.18
CA LEU A 73 -3.61 -6.51 -9.43
C LEU A 73 -4.89 -5.70 -9.16
N ASN A 74 -4.98 -4.51 -9.73
CA ASN A 74 -6.17 -3.66 -9.68
C ASN A 74 -7.26 -4.16 -10.65
N PHE A 75 -7.75 -5.39 -10.44
CA PHE A 75 -8.71 -6.05 -11.34
C PHE A 75 -10.10 -5.40 -11.33
N ARG A 76 -10.44 -4.70 -10.24
CA ARG A 76 -11.64 -3.85 -10.10
C ARG A 76 -11.50 -2.51 -10.82
N ARG A 77 -10.29 -2.14 -11.25
CA ARG A 77 -9.97 -0.86 -11.93
C ARG A 77 -10.34 0.38 -11.11
N ARG A 78 -10.18 0.30 -9.78
CA ARG A 78 -10.38 1.44 -8.87
C ARG A 78 -9.36 2.55 -9.17
N ALA A 79 -9.81 3.80 -9.19
CA ALA A 79 -8.95 4.95 -9.40
C ALA A 79 -7.92 5.11 -8.27
N VAL A 80 -8.26 4.69 -7.05
CA VAL A 80 -7.34 4.70 -5.90
C VAL A 80 -6.31 3.57 -5.92
N GLY A 81 -6.40 2.62 -6.85
CA GLY A 81 -5.53 1.44 -6.92
C GLY A 81 -6.15 0.17 -6.31
N GLY A 82 -5.46 -0.96 -6.46
CA GLY A 82 -5.99 -2.27 -6.10
C GLY A 82 -6.08 -2.55 -4.60
N SER A 83 -5.14 -2.03 -3.80
CA SER A 83 -5.00 -2.37 -2.37
C SER A 83 -4.76 -1.14 -1.49
N PRO A 84 -5.72 -0.18 -1.43
CA PRO A 84 -5.59 1.04 -0.64
C PRO A 84 -5.38 0.79 0.86
N ARG A 85 -5.67 -0.41 1.34
CA ARG A 85 -5.27 -0.88 2.68
C ARG A 85 -3.82 -0.55 3.01
N PHE A 86 -2.90 -0.65 2.05
CA PHE A 86 -1.46 -0.50 2.31
C PHE A 86 -0.89 0.89 2.09
N GLY A 87 -1.69 1.83 1.57
CA GLY A 87 -1.18 3.16 1.30
C GLY A 87 -2.18 4.05 0.60
N SER A 88 -2.09 5.34 0.89
CA SER A 88 -2.95 6.38 0.31
C SER A 88 -2.58 6.71 -1.12
N CYS A 89 -1.34 6.49 -1.54
CA CYS A 89 -0.85 6.72 -2.89
C CYS A 89 -0.42 5.39 -3.50
N HIS A 90 -0.24 5.35 -4.81
CA HIS A 90 0.26 4.15 -5.46
C HIS A 90 1.15 4.42 -6.65
N VAL A 91 2.05 3.49 -6.90
CA VAL A 91 2.82 3.37 -8.14
C VAL A 91 1.98 2.56 -9.13
N ARG A 92 1.80 3.05 -10.35
CA ARG A 92 1.24 2.27 -11.47
C ARG A 92 2.38 1.70 -12.32
N LEU A 93 2.48 0.39 -12.34
CA LEU A 93 3.56 -0.32 -13.02
C LEU A 93 3.30 -0.50 -14.50
N SER A 94 4.38 -0.52 -15.29
CA SER A 94 4.35 -0.84 -16.72
C SER A 94 3.97 -2.31 -16.96
N PRO A 95 3.40 -2.65 -18.13
CA PRO A 95 3.01 -4.02 -18.45
C PRO A 95 4.19 -5.01 -18.42
N ALA A 96 5.41 -4.56 -18.74
CA ALA A 96 6.60 -5.40 -18.76
C ALA A 96 6.91 -6.03 -17.38
N VAL A 97 6.48 -5.40 -16.28
CA VAL A 97 6.66 -5.94 -14.92
C VAL A 97 5.89 -7.25 -14.72
N LEU A 98 4.84 -7.51 -15.51
CA LEU A 98 4.07 -8.75 -15.46
C LEU A 98 4.92 -10.00 -15.71
N GLU A 99 5.98 -9.89 -16.51
CA GLU A 99 6.87 -11.02 -16.86
C GLU A 99 7.59 -11.60 -15.64
N ARG A 100 7.82 -10.77 -14.63
CA ARG A 100 8.49 -11.13 -13.38
C ARG A 100 7.58 -11.02 -12.16
N THR A 101 6.27 -11.16 -12.36
CA THR A 101 5.28 -11.08 -11.29
C THR A 101 4.54 -12.39 -11.10
N THR A 102 4.45 -12.83 -9.85
CA THR A 102 3.51 -13.88 -9.42
C THR A 102 2.36 -13.28 -8.63
N PHE A 103 1.23 -13.96 -8.57
CA PHE A 103 0.02 -13.51 -7.92
C PHE A 103 -0.54 -14.59 -7.01
N CYS A 104 -1.30 -14.20 -5.99
CA CYS A 104 -2.13 -15.12 -5.22
C CYS A 104 -3.45 -14.47 -4.80
N HIS A 105 -4.41 -15.33 -4.50
CA HIS A 105 -5.64 -14.93 -3.84
C HIS A 105 -6.08 -16.06 -2.89
N PRO A 106 -6.42 -15.78 -1.63
CA PRO A 106 -6.30 -14.48 -0.95
C PRO A 106 -4.86 -14.03 -0.67
N ASP A 107 -4.71 -12.95 0.11
CA ASP A 107 -3.43 -12.43 0.60
C ASP A 107 -2.59 -13.52 1.30
N SER A 108 -1.27 -13.47 1.09
CA SER A 108 -0.29 -14.48 1.55
C SER A 108 -0.34 -14.80 3.04
N VAL A 109 -0.83 -13.88 3.89
CA VAL A 109 -1.01 -14.14 5.32
C VAL A 109 -2.06 -15.24 5.60
N PHE A 110 -3.01 -15.45 4.69
CA PHE A 110 -4.07 -16.45 4.82
C PHE A 110 -3.69 -17.81 4.23
N GLU A 111 -2.42 -18.03 3.93
CA GLU A 111 -1.91 -19.30 3.41
C GLU A 111 -2.65 -19.77 2.14
N PRO A 112 -2.75 -18.92 1.10
CA PRO A 112 -3.47 -19.26 -0.11
C PRO A 112 -2.85 -20.47 -0.80
N THR A 113 -3.68 -21.26 -1.47
CA THR A 113 -3.24 -22.33 -2.39
C THR A 113 -3.32 -21.92 -3.85
N ASP A 114 -4.08 -20.86 -4.15
CA ASP A 114 -4.28 -20.37 -5.51
C ASP A 114 -3.21 -19.34 -5.88
N PHE A 115 -2.31 -19.74 -6.78
CA PHE A 115 -1.25 -18.90 -7.33
C PHE A 115 -1.36 -18.79 -8.85
N GLY A 116 -0.82 -17.72 -9.40
CA GLY A 116 -0.84 -17.47 -10.82
C GLY A 116 0.31 -16.60 -11.30
N VAL A 117 0.54 -16.65 -12.61
CA VAL A 117 1.39 -15.73 -13.37
C VAL A 117 0.51 -15.03 -14.42
N ALA A 118 1.03 -14.01 -15.09
CA ALA A 118 0.28 -13.21 -16.05
C ALA A 118 -0.51 -14.04 -17.08
N GLN A 119 0.09 -15.14 -17.58
CA GLN A 119 -0.52 -16.02 -18.59
C GLN A 119 -1.73 -16.84 -18.08
N ARG A 120 -1.88 -17.00 -16.76
CA ARG A 120 -2.96 -17.81 -16.13
C ARG A 120 -3.75 -17.02 -15.09
N LEU A 121 -3.77 -15.69 -15.21
CA LEU A 121 -4.35 -14.80 -14.21
C LEU A 121 -5.88 -14.80 -14.22
N SER A 122 -6.52 -15.25 -15.31
CA SER A 122 -7.99 -15.27 -15.44
C SER A 122 -8.67 -16.08 -14.35
N ALA A 123 -8.16 -17.27 -14.02
CA ALA A 123 -8.72 -18.11 -12.97
C ALA A 123 -8.70 -17.42 -11.60
N LEU A 124 -7.60 -16.75 -11.24
CA LEU A 124 -7.52 -15.96 -10.01
C LEU A 124 -8.50 -14.78 -10.01
N ILE A 125 -8.67 -14.11 -11.16
CA ILE A 125 -9.63 -13.02 -11.30
C ILE A 125 -11.06 -13.51 -11.07
N ASP A 126 -11.42 -14.67 -11.62
CA ASP A 126 -12.75 -15.23 -11.47
C ASP A 126 -13.02 -15.67 -10.02
N THR A 127 -12.05 -16.30 -9.36
CA THR A 127 -12.13 -16.61 -7.92
C THR A 127 -12.31 -15.33 -7.09
N ALA A 128 -11.48 -14.31 -7.31
CA ALA A 128 -11.55 -13.05 -6.56
C ALA A 128 -12.86 -12.27 -6.83
N ARG A 129 -13.47 -12.44 -8.01
CA ARG A 129 -14.78 -11.83 -8.32
C ARG A 129 -15.93 -12.48 -7.55
N ALA A 130 -15.84 -13.79 -7.32
CA ALA A 130 -16.86 -14.56 -6.60
C ALA A 130 -16.76 -14.39 -5.08
N ASP A 131 -15.57 -14.08 -4.56
CA ASP A 131 -15.35 -13.86 -3.13
C ASP A 131 -15.99 -12.53 -2.65
N ARG A 132 -16.59 -12.56 -1.46
CA ARG A 132 -17.24 -11.42 -0.80
C ARG A 132 -16.45 -11.02 0.44
N ARG A 133 -15.40 -10.23 0.24
CA ARG A 133 -14.54 -9.69 1.31
C ARG A 133 -14.89 -8.25 1.65
N ASP A 134 -14.35 -7.76 2.76
CA ASP A 134 -14.28 -6.32 2.99
C ASP A 134 -13.58 -5.64 1.80
N PRO A 135 -14.05 -4.50 1.30
CA PRO A 135 -13.43 -3.78 0.20
C PRO A 135 -11.92 -3.50 0.37
N LEU A 136 -11.41 -3.37 1.60
CA LEU A 136 -9.96 -3.23 1.82
C LEU A 136 -9.19 -4.51 1.55
N ASP A 137 -9.84 -5.67 1.57
CA ASP A 137 -9.27 -7.00 1.36
C ASP A 137 -9.69 -7.59 -0.01
N ASP A 138 -10.41 -6.82 -0.85
CA ASP A 138 -10.82 -7.19 -2.22
C ASP A 138 -9.72 -6.83 -3.24
N TYR A 139 -8.64 -7.62 -3.21
CA TYR A 139 -7.54 -7.55 -4.16
C TYR A 139 -6.94 -8.93 -4.45
N ILE A 140 -6.19 -9.01 -5.54
CA ILE A 140 -5.28 -10.13 -5.83
C ILE A 140 -3.89 -9.62 -5.52
N GLU A 141 -3.22 -10.27 -4.58
CA GLU A 141 -1.86 -9.90 -4.16
C GLU A 141 -0.89 -10.18 -5.32
N ALA A 142 0.08 -9.29 -5.50
CA ALA A 142 1.09 -9.38 -6.53
C ALA A 142 2.49 -9.29 -5.91
N HIS A 143 3.39 -10.17 -6.34
CA HIS A 143 4.77 -10.25 -5.93
C HIS A 143 5.67 -9.95 -7.13
N VAL A 144 6.26 -8.75 -7.16
CA VAL A 144 7.19 -8.32 -8.19
C VAL A 144 8.59 -8.77 -7.80
N HIS A 145 9.18 -9.67 -8.57
CA HIS A 145 10.49 -10.27 -8.28
C HIS A 145 11.65 -9.37 -8.77
N GLY A 146 12.69 -9.22 -7.95
CA GLY A 146 13.86 -8.39 -8.25
C GLY A 146 13.67 -6.88 -8.01
N PRO A 147 14.66 -6.05 -8.39
CA PRO A 147 14.59 -4.59 -8.25
C PRO A 147 13.46 -3.95 -9.05
N LEU A 148 13.04 -2.74 -8.62
CA LEU A 148 11.99 -1.95 -9.26
C LEU A 148 12.48 -0.52 -9.47
N ASP A 149 12.81 -0.23 -10.74
CA ASP A 149 13.37 1.05 -11.20
C ASP A 149 12.24 1.98 -11.62
N LEU A 150 12.20 3.19 -11.06
CA LEU A 150 11.10 4.13 -11.31
C LEU A 150 11.09 4.68 -12.74
N ALA A 151 12.24 4.79 -13.41
CA ALA A 151 12.28 5.27 -14.79
C ALA A 151 11.86 4.19 -15.80
N ARG A 152 12.10 2.91 -15.46
CA ARG A 152 11.85 1.77 -16.37
C ARG A 152 10.51 1.07 -16.11
N ASP A 153 10.18 0.83 -14.86
CA ASP A 153 9.11 -0.08 -14.46
C ASP A 153 7.81 0.65 -14.10
N VAL A 154 7.83 1.99 -14.05
CA VAL A 154 6.69 2.81 -13.56
C VAL A 154 6.16 3.72 -14.65
N GLU A 155 4.85 3.64 -14.90
CA GLU A 155 4.15 4.53 -15.83
C GLU A 155 3.77 5.86 -15.19
N ALA A 156 3.38 5.81 -13.91
CA ALA A 156 2.96 6.97 -13.14
C ALA A 156 3.03 6.69 -11.63
N ILE A 157 3.30 7.73 -10.86
CA ILE A 157 3.03 7.79 -9.43
C ILE A 157 1.74 8.58 -9.24
N VAL A 158 0.76 7.95 -8.59
CA VAL A 158 -0.59 8.50 -8.39
C VAL A 158 -0.74 8.90 -6.93
N LEU A 159 -0.95 10.19 -6.69
CA LEU A 159 -1.00 10.79 -5.36
C LEU A 159 -2.43 11.10 -4.89
N ASP A 160 -2.61 11.10 -3.58
CA ASP A 160 -3.83 11.56 -2.94
C ASP A 160 -3.90 13.10 -2.91
N PRO A 161 -5.05 13.73 -3.27
CA PRO A 161 -5.21 15.19 -3.31
C PRO A 161 -4.91 15.94 -2.01
N SER A 162 -4.92 15.29 -0.84
CA SER A 162 -4.53 15.92 0.43
C SER A 162 -3.05 16.35 0.46
N TYR A 163 -2.24 15.89 -0.49
CA TYR A 163 -0.84 16.29 -0.65
C TYR A 163 -0.63 17.49 -1.59
N ARG A 164 -1.69 18.04 -2.21
CA ARG A 164 -1.56 19.26 -3.02
C ARG A 164 -1.10 20.45 -2.16
N GLY A 165 -0.19 21.24 -2.69
CA GLY A 165 0.46 22.37 -2.01
C GLY A 165 1.47 21.96 -0.92
N THR A 166 1.72 20.66 -0.72
CA THR A 166 2.61 20.17 0.35
C THR A 166 4.02 19.89 -0.14
N ASN A 167 4.92 19.54 0.78
CA ASN A 167 6.28 19.10 0.45
C ASN A 167 6.28 17.82 -0.39
N VAL A 168 5.27 16.95 -0.25
CA VAL A 168 5.14 15.72 -1.03
C VAL A 168 4.95 16.02 -2.51
N GLU A 169 4.07 16.96 -2.85
CA GLU A 169 3.87 17.37 -4.25
C GLU A 169 5.15 17.97 -4.83
N ARG A 170 5.85 18.82 -4.06
CA ARG A 170 7.11 19.41 -4.51
C ARG A 170 8.19 18.35 -4.75
N ALA A 171 8.37 17.41 -3.81
CA ALA A 171 9.31 16.32 -3.97
C ALA A 171 8.98 15.45 -5.20
N ALA A 172 7.70 15.18 -5.42
CA ALA A 172 7.26 14.33 -6.54
C ALA A 172 7.66 14.87 -7.92
N THR A 173 7.90 16.18 -8.06
CA THR A 173 8.40 16.78 -9.31
C THR A 173 9.80 16.30 -9.72
N GLY A 174 10.58 15.76 -8.78
CA GLY A 174 11.91 15.21 -9.03
C GLY A 174 11.90 13.76 -9.54
N LEU A 175 10.74 13.11 -9.62
CA LEU A 175 10.62 11.73 -10.06
C LEU A 175 10.70 11.61 -11.59
N ALA A 176 11.35 10.56 -12.08
CA ALA A 176 11.50 10.27 -13.51
C ALA A 176 10.25 9.67 -14.18
N CYS A 177 9.06 9.87 -13.60
CA CYS A 177 7.80 9.32 -14.10
C CYS A 177 6.66 10.33 -13.96
N ARG A 178 5.54 10.08 -14.65
CA ARG A 178 4.37 10.97 -14.59
C ARG A 178 3.80 11.03 -13.17
N ILE A 179 3.37 12.21 -12.75
CA ILE A 179 2.61 12.41 -11.52
C ILE A 179 1.14 12.59 -11.86
N GLU A 180 0.30 11.74 -11.29
CA GLU A 180 -1.16 11.77 -11.46
C GLU A 180 -1.85 11.86 -10.10
N TRP A 181 -3.15 12.10 -10.10
CA TRP A 181 -3.96 12.23 -8.89
C TRP A 181 -5.22 11.39 -9.00
N HIS A 182 -5.56 10.67 -7.95
CA HIS A 182 -6.83 9.94 -7.86
C HIS A 182 -7.89 10.79 -7.11
N PRO A 183 -9.17 10.37 -7.05
CA PRO A 183 -10.26 11.16 -6.43
C PRO A 183 -10.03 11.52 -4.96
N GLY A 184 -9.41 10.63 -4.20
CA GLY A 184 -8.86 10.94 -2.88
C GLY A 184 -9.53 10.21 -1.73
N PHE A 185 -9.00 10.42 -0.53
CA PHE A 185 -9.56 9.94 0.72
C PHE A 185 -9.86 11.09 1.67
N SER A 186 -11.12 11.19 2.12
CA SER A 186 -11.54 12.10 3.17
C SER A 186 -12.68 11.51 3.99
N LEU A 187 -12.38 11.17 5.25
CA LEU A 187 -13.37 10.63 6.18
C LEU A 187 -13.89 11.72 7.11
N ARG A 188 -15.20 11.90 7.17
CA ARG A 188 -15.85 12.79 8.15
C ARG A 188 -15.90 12.13 9.52
N THR A 189 -15.69 12.90 10.59
CA THR A 189 -15.74 12.37 11.96
C THR A 189 -17.10 11.81 12.35
N GLU A 190 -18.19 12.33 11.78
CA GLU A 190 -19.54 11.81 11.98
C GLU A 190 -19.66 10.38 11.43
N GLU A 191 -19.05 10.12 10.28
CA GLU A 191 -19.03 8.78 9.68
C GLU A 191 -18.12 7.85 10.48
N LEU A 192 -16.95 8.32 10.92
CA LEU A 192 -16.05 7.53 11.78
C LEU A 192 -16.75 7.02 13.04
N ARG A 193 -17.55 7.85 13.71
CA ARG A 193 -18.30 7.49 14.94
C ARG A 193 -19.33 6.38 14.72
N ARG A 194 -19.78 6.15 13.49
CA ARG A 194 -20.78 5.11 13.17
C ARG A 194 -20.20 3.70 13.11
N HIS A 195 -18.86 3.56 13.12
CA HIS A 195 -18.19 2.28 12.90
C HIS A 195 -17.28 1.83 14.07
N PRO A 196 -17.74 1.86 15.34
CA PRO A 196 -16.90 1.47 16.48
C PRO A 196 -16.39 0.03 16.37
N ASP A 197 -17.17 -0.86 15.74
CA ASP A 197 -16.88 -2.30 15.66
C ASP A 197 -15.92 -2.69 14.54
N TYR A 198 -15.57 -1.78 13.61
CA TYR A 198 -14.74 -2.14 12.45
C TYR A 198 -13.29 -2.49 12.84
N ARG A 199 -12.63 -1.63 13.62
CA ARG A 199 -11.31 -1.90 14.21
C ARG A 199 -11.29 -1.72 15.73
N GLY A 200 -12.29 -1.07 16.32
CA GLY A 200 -12.41 -0.85 17.76
C GLY A 200 -12.52 0.63 18.13
N GLN A 201 -13.28 0.89 19.20
CA GLN A 201 -13.57 2.24 19.71
C GLN A 201 -12.31 3.09 19.95
N GLN A 202 -11.24 2.50 20.48
CA GLN A 202 -9.96 3.20 20.73
C GLN A 202 -9.38 3.86 19.46
N TYR A 203 -9.61 3.30 18.27
CA TYR A 203 -9.14 3.88 17.01
C TYR A 203 -10.11 4.92 16.45
N VAL A 204 -11.40 4.82 16.78
CA VAL A 204 -12.36 5.92 16.57
C VAL A 204 -11.92 7.12 17.39
N ASP A 205 -11.66 6.94 18.69
CA ASP A 205 -11.24 8.02 19.59
C ASP A 205 -9.93 8.67 19.14
N LEU A 206 -8.94 7.85 18.75
CA LEU A 206 -7.70 8.35 18.15
C LEU A 206 -7.99 9.16 16.87
N GLY A 207 -8.79 8.62 15.94
CA GLY A 207 -9.16 9.34 14.73
C GLY A 207 -9.89 10.66 15.00
N LEU A 208 -10.74 10.72 16.02
CA LEU A 208 -11.39 11.96 16.45
C LEU A 208 -10.37 12.99 16.98
N SER A 209 -9.39 12.55 17.75
CA SER A 209 -8.34 13.43 18.30
C SER A 209 -7.41 14.01 17.22
N LEU A 210 -7.25 13.29 16.10
CA LEU A 210 -6.39 13.71 14.98
C LEU A 210 -7.12 14.55 13.94
N ALA A 211 -8.45 14.53 13.92
CA ALA A 211 -9.22 15.14 12.84
C ALA A 211 -9.05 16.67 12.80
N GLU A 212 -8.78 17.19 11.60
CA GLU A 212 -8.74 18.63 11.35
C GLU A 212 -10.06 19.07 10.73
N HIS A 213 -10.71 20.09 11.30
CA HIS A 213 -12.00 20.60 10.79
C HIS A 213 -13.06 19.50 10.59
N GLY A 214 -13.10 18.53 11.50
CA GLY A 214 -14.04 17.40 11.44
C GLY A 214 -13.73 16.35 10.37
N ARG A 215 -12.52 16.35 9.80
CA ARG A 215 -12.11 15.41 8.75
C ARG A 215 -10.74 14.77 9.01
N LEU A 216 -10.63 13.52 8.56
CA LEU A 216 -9.38 12.79 8.44
C LEU A 216 -9.00 12.65 6.97
N THR A 217 -7.73 12.92 6.67
CA THR A 217 -7.13 12.71 5.35
C THR A 217 -5.83 11.93 5.49
N PRO A 218 -5.28 11.37 4.40
CA PRO A 218 -3.95 10.77 4.43
C PRO A 218 -2.88 11.71 5.00
N ARG A 219 -2.87 12.98 4.58
CA ARG A 219 -1.95 13.99 5.12
C ARG A 219 -2.05 14.10 6.63
N THR A 220 -3.25 14.23 7.18
CA THR A 220 -3.46 14.35 8.65
C THR A 220 -2.86 13.17 9.40
N LEU A 221 -3.04 11.95 8.88
CA LEU A 221 -2.46 10.74 9.48
C LEU A 221 -0.93 10.69 9.36
N GLY A 222 -0.38 11.20 8.26
CA GLY A 222 1.06 11.26 8.06
C GLY A 222 1.74 12.36 8.87
N ASP A 223 1.08 13.52 9.07
CA ASP A 223 1.51 14.55 10.03
C ASP A 223 1.61 13.96 11.45
N ALA A 224 0.55 13.28 11.91
CA ALA A 224 0.56 12.61 13.20
C ALA A 224 1.70 11.58 13.30
N ALA A 225 1.93 10.81 12.24
CA ALA A 225 3.00 9.82 12.19
C ALA A 225 4.40 10.41 12.35
N ARG A 226 4.65 11.55 11.72
CA ARG A 226 5.95 12.24 11.76
C ARG A 226 6.28 12.83 13.13
N THR A 227 5.28 13.05 13.99
CA THR A 227 5.53 13.50 15.36
C THR A 227 6.26 12.48 16.21
N GLY A 228 6.15 11.18 15.88
CA GLY A 228 6.67 10.09 16.71
C GLY A 228 5.91 9.84 18.02
N HIS A 229 4.85 10.61 18.31
CA HIS A 229 4.08 10.50 19.55
C HIS A 229 2.96 9.45 19.51
N HIS A 230 2.73 8.82 18.36
CA HIS A 230 1.65 7.86 18.16
C HIS A 230 2.20 6.50 17.74
N ASP A 231 1.57 5.44 18.26
CA ASP A 231 1.83 4.08 17.81
C ASP A 231 1.47 3.93 16.32
N GLN A 232 2.40 3.38 15.54
CA GLN A 232 2.23 3.26 14.08
C GLN A 232 1.16 2.22 13.72
N GLN A 233 0.99 1.17 14.53
CA GLN A 233 -0.08 0.19 14.29
C GLN A 233 -1.45 0.80 14.58
N ALA A 234 -1.58 1.66 15.60
CA ALA A 234 -2.79 2.43 15.86
C ALA A 234 -3.13 3.38 14.70
N LEU A 235 -2.15 4.15 14.20
CA LEU A 235 -2.34 5.02 13.04
C LEU A 235 -2.76 4.24 11.78
N LYS A 236 -2.20 3.04 11.57
CA LYS A 236 -2.63 2.13 10.51
C LYS A 236 -4.09 1.69 10.68
N ARG A 237 -4.54 1.42 11.91
CA ARG A 237 -5.95 1.07 12.16
C ARG A 237 -6.87 2.26 11.87
N VAL A 238 -6.46 3.50 12.17
CA VAL A 238 -7.19 4.70 11.74
C VAL A 238 -7.16 4.86 10.22
N TRP A 239 -6.03 4.57 9.56
CA TRP A 239 -5.95 4.55 8.10
C TRP A 239 -6.97 3.59 7.48
N HIS A 240 -7.18 2.39 8.06
CA HIS A 240 -8.20 1.48 7.55
C HIS A 240 -9.60 2.11 7.57
N TYR A 241 -9.96 2.91 8.57
CA TYR A 241 -11.22 3.66 8.53
C TYR A 241 -11.25 4.66 7.37
N VAL A 242 -10.20 5.45 7.22
CA VAL A 242 -10.10 6.46 6.15
C VAL A 242 -10.18 5.82 4.77
N ALA A 243 -9.47 4.71 4.55
CA ALA A 243 -9.47 3.99 3.29
C ALA A 243 -10.81 3.30 3.01
N ARG A 244 -11.51 2.79 4.03
CA ARG A 244 -12.76 2.03 3.89
C ARG A 244 -14.00 2.90 3.73
N PHE A 245 -14.08 3.98 4.51
CA PHE A 245 -15.28 4.83 4.64
C PHE A 245 -15.07 6.27 4.14
N GLY A 246 -13.83 6.64 3.83
CA GLY A 246 -13.48 7.95 3.27
C GLY A 246 -13.07 7.92 1.81
N ASN A 247 -13.20 6.79 1.11
CA ASN A 247 -12.84 6.67 -0.31
C ASN A 247 -13.80 7.50 -1.18
N LEU A 248 -13.26 8.44 -1.95
CA LEU A 248 -14.02 9.33 -2.83
C LEU A 248 -14.08 8.83 -4.28
N ASP A 249 -13.55 7.64 -4.56
CA ASP A 249 -13.69 7.00 -5.87
C ASP A 249 -15.17 6.60 -6.09
N PRO A 250 -15.85 7.13 -7.12
CA PRO A 250 -17.25 6.82 -7.41
C PRO A 250 -17.50 5.33 -7.69
N ALA A 251 -16.46 4.57 -8.03
CA ALA A 251 -16.52 3.15 -8.31
C ALA A 251 -16.09 2.25 -7.12
N ALA A 252 -15.85 2.83 -5.94
CA ALA A 252 -15.36 2.13 -4.74
C ALA A 252 -16.40 1.23 -4.06
#